data_AF-A0A351G4M8-F1
#
_entry.id   AF-A0A351G4M8-F1
#
_cell.length_a   1.000
_cell.length_b   1.000
_cell.length_c   1.000
_cell.angle_alpha   90.00
_cell.angle_beta   90.00
_cell.angle_gamma   90.00
#
_symmetry.space_group_name_H-M   'P 1'
#
loop_
_entity.id
_entity.type
_entity.pdbx_description
1 polymer ?
#
loop_
_entity_poly.entity_id
_entity_poly.type
_entity_poly.pdbx_seq_one_letter_code
_entity_poly.pdbx_strand_id
1 'polypeptide(L)' 'MTRIHIIGSGGAGKTVLASRLASALQVPHIELDSLFWGENWQPTETEVFQQVVGEALAGEDWVTDGNYSKVRQIIW' A
#
# COMPACT_ATOMS: atom_id res chain seq x y z
N MET A 1 1.70 16.34 -6.22
CA MET A 1 1.94 15.55 -5.00
C MET A 1 0.62 15.23 -4.33
N THR A 2 0.13 14.03 -4.65
CA THR A 2 -1.09 13.43 -4.16
C THR A 2 -0.70 12.10 -3.53
N ARG A 3 -0.43 12.09 -2.22
CA ARG A 3 -0.10 10.88 -1.46
C ARG A 3 -1.25 10.58 -0.52
N ILE A 4 -1.98 9.49 -0.75
CA ILE A 4 -3.18 9.13 0.02
C ILE A 4 -3.02 7.73 0.61
N HIS A 5 -3.04 7.64 1.93
CA HIS A 5 -2.98 6.37 2.66
C HIS A 5 -4.33 6.03 3.28
N ILE A 6 -4.91 4.89 2.91
CA ILE A 6 -6.21 4.43 3.38
C ILE A 6 -6.03 3.32 4.42
N ILE A 7 -6.48 3.62 5.65
CA ILE A 7 -6.40 2.74 6.81
C ILE A 7 -7.81 2.38 7.29
N GLY A 8 -7.99 1.16 7.77
CA GLY A 8 -9.26 0.65 8.31
C GLY A 8 -9.18 -0.84 8.62
N SER A 9 -10.22 -1.40 9.23
CA SER A 9 -10.31 -2.82 9.56
C SER A 9 -10.36 -3.71 8.31
N GLY A 10 -10.09 -5.02 8.49
CA GLY A 10 -10.34 -6.03 7.45
C GLY A 10 -11.82 -6.03 7.06
N GLY A 11 -12.12 -6.16 5.77
CA GLY A 11 -13.50 -6.14 5.26
C GLY A 11 -14.17 -4.76 5.16
N ALA A 12 -13.53 -3.67 5.61
CA ALA A 12 -14.12 -2.32 5.55
C ALA A 12 -14.22 -1.70 4.14
N GLY A 13 -13.78 -2.40 3.09
CA GLY A 13 -13.82 -1.90 1.70
C GLY A 13 -12.66 -0.99 1.29
N LYS A 14 -11.53 -1.00 2.01
CA LYS A 14 -10.35 -0.16 1.72
C LYS A 14 -9.83 -0.33 0.30
N THR A 15 -9.57 -1.56 -0.12
CA THR A 15 -9.05 -1.88 -1.46
C THR A 15 -9.99 -1.35 -2.56
N VAL A 16 -11.32 -1.46 -2.35
CA VAL A 16 -12.32 -0.93 -3.28
C VAL A 16 -12.28 0.60 -3.34
N LEU A 17 -12.20 1.27 -2.19
CA LEU A 17 -12.10 2.73 -2.13
C LEU A 17 -10.78 3.21 -2.76
N ALA A 18 -9.66 2.56 -2.43
CA ALA A 18 -8.32 2.88 -2.93
C ALA A 18 -8.24 2.77 -4.45
N SER A 19 -8.70 1.65 -5.00
CA SER A 19 -8.74 1.42 -6.45
C SER A 19 -9.59 2.47 -7.18
N ARG A 20 -10.80 2.75 -6.66
CA ARG A 20 -11.69 3.77 -7.25
C ARG A 20 -11.10 5.17 -7.19
N LEU A 21 -10.50 5.52 -6.06
CA LEU A 21 -9.89 6.83 -5.85
C LEU A 21 -8.66 7.02 -6.74
N ALA A 22 -7.79 6.02 -6.80
CA ALA A 22 -6.62 6.01 -7.68
C ALA A 22 -7.02 6.18 -9.15
N SER A 23 -8.05 5.44 -9.59
CA SER A 23 -8.60 5.57 -10.95
C SER A 23 -9.17 6.97 -11.22
N ALA A 24 -9.90 7.56 -10.28
CA ALA A 24 -10.47 8.89 -10.43
C ALA A 24 -9.40 10.00 -10.48
N LEU A 25 -8.29 9.82 -9.75
CA LEU A 25 -7.17 10.75 -9.71
C LEU A 25 -6.11 10.47 -10.79
N GLN A 26 -6.24 9.36 -11.53
CA GLN A 26 -5.27 8.88 -12.51
C GLN A 26 -3.86 8.68 -11.93
N VAL A 27 -3.79 8.13 -10.71
CA VAL A 27 -2.54 7.82 -10.02
C VAL A 27 -2.42 6.32 -9.74
N PRO A 28 -1.22 5.79 -9.50
CA PRO A 28 -1.04 4.38 -9.13
C PRO A 28 -1.77 4.00 -7.83
N HIS A 29 -2.33 2.79 -7.81
CA HIS A 29 -2.83 2.12 -6.60
C HIS A 29 -1.83 1.06 -6.15
N ILE A 30 -1.35 1.16 -4.90
CA ILE A 30 -0.42 0.21 -4.28
C ILE A 30 -1.12 -0.45 -3.10
N GLU A 31 -1.49 -1.72 -3.22
CA GLU A 31 -2.08 -2.51 -2.13
C GLU A 31 -0.97 -3.16 -1.28
N LEU A 32 -0.87 -2.80 0.00
CA LEU A 32 0.24 -3.28 0.84
C LEU A 32 0.17 -4.79 1.10
N ASP A 33 -1.02 -5.38 1.15
CA ASP A 33 -1.22 -6.83 1.31
C ASP A 33 -0.57 -7.59 0.14
N SER A 34 -0.61 -7.04 -1.09
CA SER A 34 0.00 -7.63 -2.29
C SER A 34 1.54 -7.68 -2.24
N LEU A 35 2.15 -6.79 -1.46
CA LEU A 35 3.60 -6.72 -1.26
C LEU A 35 4.06 -7.51 -0.02
N PHE A 36 3.16 -7.70 0.94
CA PHE A 36 3.45 -8.37 2.20
C PHE A 36 3.33 -9.89 2.11
N TRP A 37 2.39 -10.41 1.31
CA TRP A 37 2.16 -11.85 1.18
C TRP A 37 2.87 -12.40 -0.05
N GLY A 38 3.91 -13.20 0.18
CA GLY A 38 4.63 -13.93 -0.86
C GLY A 38 3.96 -15.27 -1.20
N GLU A 39 4.74 -16.13 -1.86
CA GLU A 39 4.29 -17.48 -2.23
C GLU A 39 3.76 -18.26 -1.03
N ASN A 40 2.71 -19.04 -1.25
CA ASN A 40 2.06 -19.86 -0.22
C ASN A 40 1.59 -19.05 1.01
N TRP A 41 1.25 -17.77 0.83
CA TRP A 41 0.82 -16.87 1.92
C TRP A 41 1.87 -16.72 3.02
N GLN A 42 3.15 -16.87 2.67
CA GLN A 42 4.23 -16.60 3.61
C GLN A 42 4.47 -15.09 3.70
N PRO A 43 4.58 -14.53 4.91
CA PRO A 43 4.87 -13.13 5.07
C PRO A 43 6.28 -12.82 4.57
N THR A 44 6.42 -11.77 3.78
CA THR A 44 7.70 -11.23 3.35
C THR A 44 8.52 -10.77 4.56
N GLU A 45 9.84 -11.00 4.53
CA GLU A 45 10.75 -10.47 5.55
C GLU A 45 10.62 -8.95 5.68
N THR A 46 10.82 -8.42 6.88
CA THR A 46 10.51 -7.02 7.17
C THR A 46 11.34 -6.06 6.31
N GLU A 47 12.62 -6.36 6.13
CA GLU A 47 13.57 -5.59 5.35
C GLU A 47 13.18 -5.59 3.86
N VAL A 48 12.83 -6.75 3.32
CA VAL A 48 12.36 -6.90 1.94
C VAL A 48 11.04 -6.15 1.75
N PHE A 49 10.11 -6.27 2.69
CA PHE A 49 8.83 -5.57 2.64
C PHE A 49 9.00 -4.05 2.66
N GLN A 50 9.90 -3.53 3.51
CA GLN A 50 10.25 -2.12 3.54
C GLN A 50 10.86 -1.65 2.22
N GLN A 51 11.78 -2.44 1.64
CA GLN A 51 12.39 -2.12 0.36
C GLN A 51 11.35 -2.01 -0.75
N VAL A 52 10.52 -3.05 -0.95
CA VAL A 52 9.54 -3.08 -2.05
C VAL A 52 8.46 -2.01 -1.88
N VAL A 53 8.06 -1.68 -0.64
CA VAL A 53 7.13 -0.57 -0.38
C VAL A 53 7.79 0.78 -0.68
N GLY A 54 9.07 0.96 -0.33
CA GLY A 54 9.83 2.16 -0.68
C GLY A 54 9.92 2.36 -2.19
N GLU A 55 10.22 1.30 -2.93
CA GLU A 55 10.27 1.31 -4.40
C GLU A 55 8.89 1.60 -5.02
N ALA A 56 7.83 0.96 -4.53
CA ALA A 56 6.47 1.15 -5.03
C ALA A 56 5.91 2.55 -4.75
N LEU A 57 6.35 3.20 -3.66
CA LEU A 57 5.90 4.54 -3.24
C LEU A 57 6.92 5.64 -3.56
N ALA A 58 7.93 5.36 -4.39
CA ALA A 58 8.99 6.30 -4.77
C ALA A 58 8.48 7.46 -5.65
N GLY A 59 7.33 7.27 -6.31
CA GLY A 59 6.68 8.32 -7.11
C GLY A 59 6.05 9.42 -6.26
N GLU A 60 5.81 10.57 -6.88
CA GLU A 60 5.24 11.76 -6.22
C GLU A 60 3.72 11.68 -5.97
N ASP A 61 3.04 10.80 -6.70
CA ASP A 61 1.58 10.62 -6.64
C ASP A 61 1.21 9.13 -6.53
N TRP A 62 0.40 8.78 -5.54
CA TRP A 62 -0.09 7.42 -5.32
C TRP A 62 -1.28 7.37 -4.34
N VAL A 63 -2.04 6.28 -4.42
CA VAL A 63 -2.97 5.84 -3.38
C VAL A 63 -2.49 4.48 -2.88
N THR A 64 -2.38 4.31 -1.56
CA THR A 64 -2.05 3.02 -0.95
C THR A 64 -3.04 2.63 0.14
N ASP A 65 -3.28 1.34 0.32
CA ASP A 65 -4.11 0.82 1.39
C ASP A 65 -3.47 -0.34 2.15
N GLY A 66 -3.78 -0.39 3.45
CA GLY A 66 -3.21 -1.35 4.40
C GLY A 66 -2.73 -0.67 5.69
N ASN A 67 -2.51 -1.45 6.76
CA ASN A 67 -2.18 -0.90 8.09
C ASN A 67 -0.99 -1.62 8.74
N TYR A 68 0.11 -1.73 8.00
CA TYR A 68 1.34 -2.34 8.51
C TYR A 68 2.19 -1.32 9.26
N SER A 69 2.40 -1.54 10.57
CA SER A 69 3.31 -0.72 11.37
C SER A 69 4.74 -0.71 10.84
N LYS A 70 5.17 -1.81 10.21
CA LYS A 70 6.52 -2.04 9.66
C LYS A 70 6.97 -1.01 8.60
N VAL A 71 6.03 -0.32 7.94
CA VAL A 71 6.30 0.59 6.81
C VAL A 71 5.74 1.99 7.02
N ARG A 72 5.22 2.32 8.21
CA ARG A 72 4.63 3.65 8.48
C ARG A 72 5.60 4.80 8.21
N GLN A 73 6.88 4.63 8.53
CA GLN A 73 7.93 5.61 8.31
C GLN A 73 8.24 5.88 6.82
N ILE A 74 7.77 5.04 5.92
CA ILE A 74 7.92 5.21 4.46
C ILE A 74 6.72 5.98 3.89
N ILE A 75 5.55 5.76 4.49
CA ILE A 75 4.26 6.26 4.02
C ILE A 75 3.98 7.68 4.55
N TRP A 76 4.34 7.95 5.82
CA TRP A 76 4.17 9.25 6.49
C TRP A 76 5.35 10.18 6.19
#